data_AF-A0A2H0C4W0-F1
#
_entry.id   AF-A0A2H0C4W0-F1
#
_cell.length_a   1.000
_cell.length_b   1.000
_cell.length_c   1.000
_cell.angle_alpha   90.00
_cell.angle_beta   90.00
_cell.angle_gamma   90.00
#
_symmetry.space_group_name_H-M   'P 1'
#
loop_
_entity.id
_entity.type
_entity.pdbx_description
1 polymer ?
#
loop_
_entity_poly.entity_id
_entity_poly.type
_entity_poly.pdbx_seq_one_letter_code
_entity_poly.pdbx_strand_id
1 'polypeptide(L)'
;MVMHRYLKQDNSIKRKVVSRFSLLLLTAGSLLLFWSFYPIISFEIFARLFIQKQIVSPVPTSLTASSIKTANSVLGSWINLSSNLRDFTQVSRWFPDKPQQNLDTNKIKINKYLLSIPKLNINQAIVTVGGDDLTKSLVHYLPTSLPGEYGNVVIFGHSTLSQLYNVKDYKTIFTFLPSLDPQNHDLIELKVGDLNYQYEVIEMFVVDPEEISVL
;
A
#
# COMPACT_ATOMS: atom_id res chain seq x y z
N MET A 1 17.50 53.07 -53.80
CA MET A 1 17.78 53.37 -52.38
C MET A 1 17.55 52.08 -51.60
N VAL A 2 18.59 51.44 -51.07
CA VAL A 2 18.47 50.14 -50.38
C VAL A 2 18.26 50.40 -48.89
N MET A 3 17.14 49.91 -48.36
CA MET A 3 16.77 50.08 -46.96
C MET A 3 17.51 49.03 -46.11
N HIS A 4 18.55 49.46 -45.38
CA HIS A 4 19.22 48.59 -44.42
C HIS A 4 18.40 48.51 -43.12
N ARG A 5 18.02 47.29 -42.72
CA ARG A 5 17.32 47.02 -41.45
C ARG A 5 18.33 46.49 -40.44
N TYR A 6 18.60 47.25 -39.38
CA TYR A 6 19.51 46.83 -38.33
C TYR A 6 18.82 45.81 -37.42
N LEU A 7 19.26 44.55 -37.45
CA LEU A 7 18.84 43.53 -36.48
C LEU A 7 19.82 43.55 -35.32
N LYS A 8 19.36 43.95 -34.13
CA LYS A 8 20.18 43.94 -32.91
C LYS A 8 20.56 42.50 -32.58
N GLN A 9 21.80 42.13 -32.89
CA GLN A 9 22.33 40.81 -32.58
C GLN A 9 22.95 40.82 -31.18
N ASP A 10 22.15 40.49 -30.16
CA ASP A 10 22.61 40.34 -28.77
C ASP A 10 23.47 39.06 -28.64
N ASN A 11 24.73 39.14 -29.07
CA ASN A 11 25.72 38.06 -29.00
C ASN A 11 26.48 38.01 -27.66
N SER A 12 25.89 38.49 -26.56
CA SER A 12 26.54 38.44 -25.25
C SER A 12 26.74 36.99 -24.81
N ILE A 13 28.00 36.54 -24.77
CA ILE A 13 28.40 35.21 -24.30
C ILE A 13 27.81 34.94 -22.91
N LYS A 14 27.78 35.96 -22.04
CA LYS A 14 27.17 35.90 -20.71
C LYS A 14 25.69 35.51 -20.77
N ARG A 15 24.91 36.13 -21.67
CA ARG A 15 23.48 35.82 -21.85
C ARG A 15 23.26 34.41 -22.40
N LYS A 16 24.12 33.94 -23.33
CA LYS A 16 24.07 32.57 -23.84
C LYS A 16 24.37 31.55 -22.75
N VAL A 17 25.38 31.79 -21.90
CA VAL A 17 25.72 30.91 -20.77
C VAL A 17 24.57 30.85 -19.75
N VAL A 18 24.01 32.00 -19.35
CA VAL A 18 22.87 32.04 -18.41
C VAL A 18 21.65 31.31 -18.98
N SER A 19 21.35 31.47 -20.27
CA SER A 19 20.23 30.76 -20.92
C SER A 19 20.45 29.24 -20.96
N ARG A 20 21.67 28.77 -21.28
CA ARG A 20 22.00 27.34 -21.25
C ARG A 20 21.94 26.77 -19.84
N PHE A 21 22.42 27.51 -18.85
CA PHE A 21 22.36 27.12 -17.44
C PHE A 21 20.91 27.06 -16.93
N SER A 22 20.07 28.05 -17.28
CA SER A 22 18.65 28.05 -16.94
C SER A 22 17.92 26.87 -17.59
N LEU A 23 18.23 26.53 -18.85
CA LEU A 23 17.66 25.36 -19.50
C LEU A 23 18.07 24.07 -18.79
N LEU A 24 19.35 23.96 -18.40
CA LEU A 24 19.86 22.81 -17.64
C LEU A 24 19.10 22.66 -16.31
N LEU A 25 18.94 23.74 -15.54
CA LEU A 25 18.18 23.72 -14.30
C LEU A 25 16.72 23.31 -14.51
N LEU A 26 16.07 23.81 -15.56
CA LEU A 26 14.69 23.45 -15.89
C LEU A 26 14.58 21.96 -16.24
N THR A 27 15.50 21.45 -17.07
CA THR A 27 15.52 20.03 -17.42
C THR A 27 15.81 19.15 -16.20
N ALA A 28 16.73 19.55 -15.33
CA ALA A 28 17.05 18.82 -14.11
C ALA A 28 15.86 18.81 -13.14
N GLY A 29 15.19 19.95 -12.95
CA GLY A 29 13.98 20.05 -12.14
C GLY A 29 12.84 19.18 -12.68
N SER A 30 12.61 19.21 -14.00
CA SER A 30 11.60 18.35 -14.64
C SER A 30 11.93 16.87 -14.48
N LEU A 31 13.21 16.48 -14.57
CA LEU A 31 13.64 15.10 -14.34
C LEU A 31 13.42 14.67 -12.88
N LEU A 32 13.68 15.56 -11.92
CA LEU A 32 13.42 15.29 -10.50
C LEU A 32 11.91 15.13 -10.22
N LEU A 33 11.06 15.98 -10.79
CA LEU A 33 9.62 15.83 -10.68
C LEU A 33 9.15 14.52 -11.32
N PHE A 34 9.63 14.22 -12.53
CA PHE A 34 9.33 12.96 -13.19
C PHE A 34 9.74 11.77 -12.31
N TRP A 35 10.96 11.78 -11.76
CA TRP A 35 11.44 10.73 -10.87
C TRP A 35 10.60 10.57 -9.60
N SER A 36 10.13 11.68 -9.01
CA SER A 36 9.27 11.66 -7.83
C SER A 36 7.87 11.13 -8.10
N PHE A 37 7.27 11.47 -9.25
CA PHE A 37 5.89 11.07 -9.58
C PHE A 37 5.81 9.74 -10.32
N TYR A 38 6.89 9.30 -10.94
CA TYR A 38 6.93 8.07 -11.75
C TYR A 38 6.38 6.84 -11.01
N PRO A 39 6.77 6.53 -9.75
CA PRO A 39 6.26 5.34 -9.07
C PRO A 39 4.74 5.35 -8.90
N ILE A 40 4.16 6.51 -8.58
CA ILE A 40 2.71 6.67 -8.35
C ILE A 40 1.96 6.49 -9.67
N ILE A 41 2.38 7.20 -10.72
CA ILE A 41 1.74 7.14 -12.04
C ILE A 41 1.86 5.72 -12.61
N SER A 42 3.03 5.10 -12.49
CA SER A 42 3.28 3.74 -12.98
C SER A 42 2.39 2.71 -12.29
N PHE A 43 2.25 2.81 -10.96
CA PHE A 43 1.40 1.90 -10.20
C PHE A 43 -0.09 2.10 -10.55
N GLU A 44 -0.54 3.35 -10.66
CA GLU A 44 -1.93 3.66 -11.00
C GLU A 44 -2.33 3.09 -12.38
N ILE A 45 -1.45 3.23 -13.37
CA ILE A 45 -1.66 2.64 -14.70
C ILE A 45 -1.68 1.11 -14.62
N PHE A 46 -0.74 0.50 -13.88
CA PHE A 46 -0.68 -0.95 -13.70
C PHE A 46 -1.95 -1.48 -13.02
N ALA A 47 -2.38 -0.86 -11.92
CA ALA A 47 -3.57 -1.25 -11.18
C ALA A 47 -4.81 -1.23 -12.07
N ARG A 48 -4.98 -0.18 -12.89
CA ARG A 48 -6.11 -0.05 -13.82
C ARG A 48 -6.12 -1.08 -14.95
N LEU A 49 -4.96 -1.55 -15.39
CA LEU A 49 -4.87 -2.48 -16.53
C LEU A 49 -4.88 -3.95 -16.10
N PHE A 50 -4.27 -4.26 -14.96
CA PHE A 50 -3.98 -5.65 -14.56
C PHE A 50 -4.70 -6.10 -13.29
N ILE A 51 -4.95 -5.19 -12.34
CA ILE A 51 -5.67 -5.52 -11.09
C ILE A 51 -7.18 -5.29 -11.27
N GLN A 52 -7.57 -4.28 -12.05
CA GLN A 52 -8.97 -3.96 -12.32
C GLN A 52 -9.52 -4.78 -13.49
N LYS A 53 -10.24 -5.87 -13.18
CA LYS A 53 -11.15 -6.50 -14.15
C LYS A 53 -12.54 -6.87 -13.64
N GLN A 54 -12.79 -6.83 -12.34
CA GLN A 54 -14.12 -7.10 -11.79
C GLN A 54 -14.30 -6.29 -10.49
N ILE A 55 -15.16 -5.28 -10.49
CA ILE A 55 -15.72 -4.78 -9.23
C ILE A 55 -16.81 -5.79 -8.86
N VAL A 56 -16.45 -6.87 -8.15
CA VAL A 56 -17.46 -7.74 -7.53
C VAL A 56 -17.70 -7.19 -6.13
N SER A 57 -18.61 -6.22 -6.01
CA SER A 57 -19.09 -5.79 -4.70
C SER A 57 -20.51 -6.30 -4.50
N PRO A 58 -20.79 -7.13 -3.47
CA PRO A 58 -22.14 -7.53 -3.10
C PRO A 58 -22.87 -6.44 -2.29
N VAL A 59 -22.43 -5.18 -2.32
CA VAL A 59 -22.97 -4.09 -1.49
C VAL A 59 -23.81 -3.10 -2.32
N PRO A 60 -24.99 -2.64 -1.83
CA PRO A 60 -25.90 -1.79 -2.60
C PRO A 60 -25.30 -0.41 -2.91
N THR A 61 -25.51 0.04 -4.15
CA THR A 61 -25.29 1.40 -4.66
C THR A 61 -26.23 2.42 -4.02
N SER A 62 -26.14 2.62 -2.70
CA SER A 62 -26.81 3.77 -2.06
C SER A 62 -25.87 4.98 -2.08
N LEU A 63 -26.34 6.09 -2.65
CA LEU A 63 -25.57 7.34 -2.87
C LEU A 63 -25.25 8.13 -1.59
N THR A 64 -25.40 7.53 -0.40
CA THR A 64 -25.08 8.16 0.87
C THR A 64 -24.23 7.22 1.70
N ALA A 65 -22.93 7.50 1.75
CA ALA A 65 -21.98 6.77 2.57
C ALA A 65 -22.39 6.82 4.05
N SER A 66 -22.33 5.67 4.73
CA SER A 66 -22.61 5.54 6.17
C SER A 66 -21.77 6.50 7.01
N SER A 67 -20.58 6.89 6.52
CA SER A 67 -19.68 7.90 7.09
C SER A 67 -20.30 9.30 7.20
N ILE A 68 -21.24 9.66 6.32
CA ILE A 68 -21.95 10.96 6.38
C ILE A 68 -23.01 10.95 7.48
N LYS A 69 -23.62 9.79 7.80
CA LYS A 69 -24.53 9.66 8.94
C LYS A 69 -23.79 9.73 10.28
N THR A 70 -22.59 9.15 10.37
CA THR A 70 -21.76 9.20 11.57
C THR A 70 -21.08 10.56 11.79
N ALA A 71 -20.67 11.24 10.72
CA ALA A 71 -20.10 12.60 10.80
C ALA A 71 -21.11 13.63 11.37
N ASN A 72 -22.41 13.46 11.07
CA ASN A 72 -23.46 14.33 11.59
C ASN A 72 -23.94 13.97 13.01
N SER A 73 -23.55 12.80 13.56
CA SER A 73 -23.98 12.36 14.88
C SER A 73 -23.02 12.71 16.02
N VAL A 74 -21.81 13.20 15.73
CA VAL A 74 -20.83 13.59 16.75
C VAL A 74 -20.58 15.09 16.69
N LEU A 75 -21.40 15.87 17.39
CA LEU A 75 -21.07 17.25 17.69
C LEU A 75 -19.77 17.29 18.50
N GLY A 76 -18.67 17.72 17.88
CA GLY A 76 -17.54 18.30 18.60
C GLY A 76 -16.21 17.53 18.63
N SER A 77 -15.82 16.80 17.58
CA SER A 77 -14.43 16.32 17.46
C SER A 77 -13.81 16.64 16.11
N TRP A 78 -13.44 17.91 15.92
CA TRP A 78 -12.43 18.27 14.94
C TRP A 78 -11.05 18.00 15.55
N ILE A 79 -10.65 16.72 15.63
CA ILE A 79 -9.26 16.37 15.90
C ILE A 79 -8.63 15.91 14.58
N ASN A 80 -8.39 16.90 13.71
CA ASN A 80 -7.34 16.78 12.70
C ASN A 80 -5.99 16.97 13.41
N LEU A 81 -5.56 15.98 14.20
CA LEU A 81 -4.18 15.95 14.66
C LEU A 81 -3.31 15.48 13.48
N SER A 82 -2.24 16.22 13.22
CA SER A 82 -1.27 16.02 12.16
C SER A 82 -0.96 14.54 11.87
N SER A 83 -0.87 14.19 10.58
CA SER A 83 -0.41 12.87 10.10
C SER A 83 0.96 12.45 10.63
N ASN A 84 1.76 13.42 11.11
CA ASN A 84 3.08 13.21 11.71
C ASN A 84 3.06 12.63 13.13
N LEU A 85 1.89 12.51 13.78
CA LEU A 85 1.76 11.93 15.13
C LEU A 85 1.15 10.51 15.13
N ARG A 86 0.65 10.04 13.98
CA ARG A 86 0.11 8.68 13.85
C ARG A 86 1.24 7.76 13.44
N ASP A 87 1.70 6.95 14.37
CA ASP A 87 2.69 5.91 14.08
C ASP A 87 2.01 4.78 13.29
N PHE A 88 2.24 4.80 11.97
CA PHE A 88 1.70 3.87 10.98
C PHE A 88 2.30 2.47 11.06
N THR A 89 3.29 2.24 11.92
CA THR A 89 3.83 0.90 12.13
C THR A 89 2.91 0.02 12.96
N GLN A 90 1.94 0.62 13.66
CA GLN A 90 0.96 -0.07 14.49
C GLN A 90 -0.38 -0.19 13.75
N VAL A 91 -0.82 -1.42 13.47
CA VAL A 91 -2.06 -1.74 12.74
C VAL A 91 -3.31 -1.29 13.50
N SER A 92 -3.31 -1.35 14.83
CA SER A 92 -4.38 -0.90 15.71
C SER A 92 -4.76 0.55 15.46
N ARG A 93 -3.79 1.36 15.00
CA ARG A 93 -4.01 2.74 14.64
C ARG A 93 -4.63 2.90 13.28
N TRP A 94 -4.70 1.91 12.41
CA TRP A 94 -5.25 2.05 11.06
C TRP A 94 -6.78 2.05 11.07
N PHE A 95 -7.39 1.17 11.89
CA PHE A 95 -8.83 0.98 11.97
C PHE A 95 -9.39 1.33 13.37
N PRO A 96 -9.57 2.63 13.68
CA PRO A 96 -10.03 3.07 15.00
C PRO A 96 -11.45 2.56 15.35
N ASP A 97 -12.27 2.28 14.33
CA ASP A 97 -13.65 1.80 14.51
C ASP A 97 -13.75 0.30 14.82
N LYS A 98 -12.65 -0.46 14.66
CA LYS A 98 -12.58 -1.91 14.98
C LYS A 98 -11.34 -2.23 15.87
N PRO A 99 -11.27 -1.73 17.12
CA PRO A 99 -10.12 -2.00 17.98
C PRO A 99 -10.02 -3.48 18.36
N GLN A 100 -8.80 -4.00 18.38
CA GLN A 100 -8.51 -5.42 18.66
C GLN A 100 -8.79 -5.85 20.12
N GLN A 101 -9.00 -4.88 21.04
CA GLN A 101 -9.18 -5.11 22.47
C GLN A 101 -10.42 -5.93 22.86
N ASN A 102 -11.39 -6.10 21.96
CA ASN A 102 -12.63 -6.84 22.24
C ASN A 102 -12.60 -8.30 21.79
N LEU A 103 -11.45 -8.81 21.30
CA LEU A 103 -11.33 -10.20 20.89
C LEU A 103 -10.89 -11.07 22.07
N ASP A 104 -11.59 -12.18 22.26
CA ASP A 104 -11.32 -13.19 23.27
C ASP A 104 -10.08 -14.02 22.86
N THR A 105 -8.92 -13.36 22.81
CA THR A 105 -7.63 -13.92 22.38
C THR A 105 -7.20 -15.13 23.22
N ASN A 106 -7.77 -15.28 24.42
CA ASN A 106 -7.58 -16.44 25.29
C ASN A 106 -8.02 -17.77 24.67
N LYS A 107 -8.87 -17.76 23.63
CA LYS A 107 -9.27 -18.98 22.90
C LYS A 107 -8.24 -19.42 21.87
N ILE A 108 -7.40 -18.51 21.38
CA ILE A 108 -6.45 -18.79 20.31
C ILE A 108 -5.08 -19.11 20.93
N LYS A 109 -4.74 -20.40 20.96
CA LYS A 109 -3.49 -20.88 21.60
C LYS A 109 -2.22 -20.59 20.78
N ILE A 110 -2.37 -20.12 19.54
CA ILE A 110 -1.27 -19.92 18.60
C ILE A 110 -0.95 -18.43 18.53
N ASN A 111 0.26 -18.07 18.94
CA ASN A 111 0.70 -16.67 18.95
C ASN A 111 1.40 -16.27 17.65
N LYS A 112 2.03 -17.22 16.95
CA LYS A 112 2.81 -16.97 15.74
C LYS A 112 2.74 -18.15 14.78
N TYR A 113 2.85 -17.86 13.49
CA TYR A 113 3.00 -18.85 12.43
C TYR A 113 3.89 -18.29 11.31
N LEU A 114 4.24 -19.14 10.35
CA LEU A 114 5.12 -18.77 9.23
C LEU A 114 4.32 -18.66 7.93
N LEU A 115 4.66 -17.68 7.11
CA LEU A 115 4.09 -17.44 5.79
C LEU A 115 5.20 -17.50 4.73
N SER A 116 4.96 -18.26 3.67
CA SER A 116 5.83 -18.29 2.49
C SER A 116 5.02 -17.98 1.24
N ILE A 117 5.60 -17.18 0.35
CA ILE A 117 5.07 -16.88 -0.98
C ILE A 117 6.21 -17.13 -1.97
N PRO A 118 6.32 -18.36 -2.52
CA PRO A 118 7.46 -18.77 -3.33
C PRO A 118 7.74 -17.84 -4.52
N LYS A 119 6.68 -17.38 -5.22
CA LYS A 119 6.81 -16.47 -6.37
C LYS A 119 7.48 -15.14 -6.02
N LEU A 120 7.32 -14.68 -4.78
CA LEU A 120 7.92 -13.43 -4.29
C LEU A 120 9.24 -13.66 -3.55
N ASN A 121 9.73 -14.90 -3.50
CA ASN A 121 10.87 -15.34 -2.69
C ASN A 121 10.72 -15.05 -1.18
N ILE A 122 9.48 -14.89 -0.70
CA ILE A 122 9.19 -14.72 0.72
C ILE A 122 9.20 -16.12 1.34
N ASN A 123 10.19 -16.40 2.19
CA ASN A 123 10.35 -17.71 2.81
C ASN A 123 10.22 -17.58 4.33
N GLN A 124 9.23 -18.27 4.90
CA GLN A 124 9.03 -18.39 6.34
C GLN A 124 8.99 -17.04 7.09
N ALA A 125 8.31 -16.06 6.52
CA ALA A 125 8.04 -14.79 7.19
C ALA A 125 7.19 -15.01 8.44
N ILE A 126 7.54 -14.37 9.55
CA ILE A 126 6.83 -14.52 10.81
C ILE A 126 5.55 -13.69 10.75
N VAL A 127 4.42 -14.32 11.05
CA VAL A 127 3.13 -13.67 11.27
C VAL A 127 2.78 -13.76 12.76
N THR A 128 2.53 -12.62 13.40
CA THR A 128 2.09 -12.54 14.79
C THR A 128 0.58 -12.42 14.86
N VAL A 129 -0.05 -13.34 15.59
CA VAL A 129 -1.51 -13.39 15.81
C VAL A 129 -1.91 -12.33 16.81
N GLY A 130 -2.80 -11.43 16.41
CA GLY A 130 -3.19 -10.29 17.23
C GLY A 130 -2.02 -9.37 17.57
N GLY A 131 -1.01 -9.30 16.69
CA GLY A 131 0.08 -8.34 16.80
C GLY A 131 -0.36 -6.91 16.47
N ASP A 132 0.55 -5.97 16.63
CA ASP A 132 0.32 -4.56 16.27
C ASP A 132 1.47 -4.01 15.41
N ASP A 133 2.71 -4.36 15.74
CA ASP A 133 3.92 -3.80 15.15
C ASP A 133 4.36 -4.51 13.86
N LEU A 134 4.15 -3.85 12.72
CA LEU A 134 4.52 -4.31 11.39
C LEU A 134 6.02 -4.20 11.07
N THR A 135 6.83 -3.56 11.92
CA THR A 135 8.28 -3.47 11.70
C THR A 135 9.01 -4.76 12.07
N LYS A 136 8.38 -5.61 12.89
CA LYS A 136 8.99 -6.82 13.45
C LYS A 136 8.47 -8.11 12.84
N SER A 137 7.23 -8.09 12.35
CA SER A 137 6.56 -9.26 11.78
C SER A 137 5.39 -8.81 10.91
N LEU A 138 4.88 -9.72 10.10
CA LEU A 138 3.52 -9.60 9.58
C LEU A 138 2.52 -9.71 10.75
N VAL A 139 1.35 -9.10 10.60
CA VAL A 139 0.33 -9.06 11.65
C VAL A 139 -0.93 -9.73 11.16
N HIS A 140 -1.35 -10.80 11.81
CA HIS A 140 -2.69 -11.35 11.64
C HIS A 140 -3.64 -10.54 12.52
N TYR A 141 -4.36 -9.63 11.88
CA TYR A 141 -5.22 -8.66 12.53
C TYR A 141 -6.63 -9.20 12.72
N LEU A 142 -7.25 -8.81 13.83
CA LEU A 142 -8.57 -9.30 14.27
C LEU A 142 -8.74 -10.82 14.12
N PRO A 143 -7.88 -11.65 14.75
CA PRO A 143 -7.92 -13.09 14.54
C PRO A 143 -9.23 -13.68 15.08
N THR A 144 -10.17 -13.98 14.19
CA THR A 144 -11.43 -14.68 14.50
C THR A 144 -11.35 -16.18 14.21
N SER A 145 -10.44 -16.57 13.31
CA SER A 145 -10.18 -17.95 12.86
C SER A 145 -8.70 -18.12 12.57
N LEU A 146 -8.19 -19.34 12.69
CA LEU A 146 -6.81 -19.67 12.31
C LEU A 146 -6.73 -20.22 10.88
N PRO A 147 -5.53 -20.21 10.26
CA PRO A 147 -5.32 -20.91 9.00
C PRO A 147 -5.81 -22.35 9.07
N GLY A 148 -6.67 -22.73 8.11
CA GLY A 148 -7.28 -24.06 8.02
C GLY A 148 -8.61 -24.22 8.76
N GLU A 149 -9.05 -23.21 9.51
CA GLU A 149 -10.40 -23.16 10.10
C GLU A 149 -11.38 -22.43 9.19
N TYR A 150 -12.68 -22.62 9.44
CA TYR A 150 -13.71 -21.84 8.76
C TYR A 150 -13.68 -20.39 9.23
N GLY A 151 -13.41 -19.47 8.29
CA GLY A 151 -13.39 -18.02 8.53
C GLY A 151 -12.35 -17.32 7.67
N ASN A 152 -12.16 -16.02 7.90
CA ASN A 152 -11.19 -15.19 7.19
C ASN A 152 -9.94 -14.99 8.03
N VAL A 153 -8.78 -15.05 7.39
CA VAL A 153 -7.48 -14.75 7.99
C VAL A 153 -6.92 -13.52 7.31
N VAL A 154 -6.83 -12.41 8.05
CA VAL A 154 -6.38 -11.12 7.51
C VAL A 154 -4.95 -10.86 7.97
N ILE A 155 -4.02 -10.78 7.02
CA ILE A 155 -2.60 -10.57 7.29
C ILE A 155 -2.14 -9.24 6.70
N PHE A 156 -1.65 -8.35 7.56
CA PHE A 156 -1.03 -7.09 7.17
C PHE A 156 0.48 -7.16 7.15
N GLY A 157 1.06 -6.37 6.25
CA GLY A 157 2.49 -6.16 6.07
C GLY A 157 2.74 -4.82 5.39
N HIS A 158 3.95 -4.28 5.50
CA HIS A 158 4.31 -3.04 4.83
C HIS A 158 4.88 -3.28 3.43
N SER A 159 4.67 -2.27 2.59
CA SER A 159 5.25 -2.13 1.27
C SER A 159 6.00 -0.79 1.16
N THR A 160 6.95 -0.74 0.24
CA THR A 160 7.74 0.45 -0.10
C THR A 160 7.92 0.54 -1.61
N LEU A 161 8.67 1.55 -2.05
CA LEU A 161 9.13 1.63 -3.43
C LEU A 161 9.97 0.40 -3.79
N SER A 162 9.78 -0.14 -5.00
CA SER A 162 10.48 -1.34 -5.47
C SER A 162 12.00 -1.23 -5.40
N GLN A 163 12.57 -0.03 -5.53
CA GLN A 163 14.02 0.21 -5.41
C GLN A 163 14.56 0.04 -3.98
N LEU A 164 13.68 0.12 -2.97
CA LEU A 164 14.02 -0.02 -1.55
C LEU A 164 13.63 -1.39 -1.00
N TYR A 165 13.25 -2.32 -1.87
CA TYR A 165 12.80 -3.65 -1.45
C TYR A 165 13.92 -4.47 -0.82
N ASN A 166 13.60 -5.08 0.31
CA ASN A 166 14.39 -6.11 0.94
C ASN A 166 13.47 -7.19 1.53
N VAL A 167 13.52 -8.38 0.94
CA VAL A 167 12.70 -9.54 1.37
C VAL A 167 12.85 -9.91 2.85
N LYS A 168 13.98 -9.58 3.48
CA LYS A 168 14.23 -9.86 4.90
C LYS A 168 13.73 -8.76 5.84
N ASP A 169 13.31 -7.62 5.31
CA ASP A 169 12.80 -6.48 6.07
C ASP A 169 11.27 -6.44 6.00
N TYR A 170 10.62 -6.64 7.15
CA TYR A 170 9.15 -6.59 7.27
C TYR A 170 8.56 -5.24 6.88
N LYS A 171 9.35 -4.16 6.87
CA LYS A 171 8.91 -2.85 6.37
C LYS A 171 8.71 -2.82 4.85
N THR A 172 9.21 -3.82 4.12
CA THR A 172 9.19 -3.82 2.64
C THR A 172 8.71 -5.15 2.07
N ILE A 173 8.40 -6.13 2.91
CA ILE A 173 8.18 -7.52 2.54
C ILE A 173 7.03 -7.70 1.53
N PHE A 174 6.01 -6.85 1.58
CA PHE A 174 4.82 -6.93 0.71
C PHE A 174 4.86 -5.97 -0.49
N THR A 175 6.01 -5.36 -0.78
CA THR A 175 6.19 -4.48 -1.95
C THR A 175 5.76 -5.12 -3.28
N PHE A 176 5.93 -6.44 -3.43
CA PHE A 176 5.63 -7.16 -4.67
C PHE A 176 4.33 -7.99 -4.63
N LEU A 177 3.46 -7.83 -3.61
CA LEU A 177 2.13 -8.47 -3.64
C LEU A 177 1.34 -8.23 -4.93
N PRO A 178 1.34 -7.01 -5.53
CA PRO A 178 0.63 -6.77 -6.80
C PRO A 178 1.16 -7.54 -8.01
N SER A 179 2.29 -8.24 -7.89
CA SER A 179 2.84 -9.09 -8.96
C SER A 179 2.35 -10.54 -8.92
N LEU A 180 1.55 -10.89 -7.90
CA LEU A 180 0.80 -12.13 -7.89
C LEU A 180 -0.28 -12.09 -8.95
N ASP A 181 -0.60 -13.24 -9.53
CA ASP A 181 -1.54 -13.42 -10.61
C ASP A 181 -2.62 -14.42 -10.19
N PRO A 182 -3.85 -13.95 -9.91
CA PRO A 182 -4.98 -14.82 -9.61
C PRO A 182 -5.29 -15.84 -10.71
N GLN A 183 -5.00 -15.52 -11.98
CA GLN A 183 -5.27 -16.43 -13.10
C GLN A 183 -4.27 -17.61 -13.15
N ASN A 184 -3.09 -17.45 -12.56
CA ASN A 184 -2.09 -18.51 -12.46
C ASN A 184 -2.20 -19.30 -11.15
N HIS A 185 -3.18 -18.97 -10.28
CA HIS A 185 -3.37 -19.64 -9.00
C HIS A 185 -2.08 -19.65 -8.15
N ASP A 186 -1.40 -18.50 -8.08
CA ASP A 186 -0.17 -18.40 -7.31
C ASP A 186 -0.39 -18.85 -5.85
N LEU A 187 0.61 -19.52 -5.30
CA LEU A 187 0.50 -20.19 -4.01
C LEU A 187 0.96 -19.31 -2.85
N ILE A 188 0.22 -19.40 -1.74
CA ILE A 188 0.58 -18.89 -0.43
C ILE A 188 0.58 -20.06 0.55
N GLU A 189 1.70 -20.28 1.22
CA GLU A 189 1.88 -21.39 2.16
C GLU A 189 1.95 -20.86 3.58
N LEU A 190 1.13 -21.42 4.48
CA LEU A 190 1.13 -21.09 5.89
C LEU A 190 1.55 -22.31 6.71
N LYS A 191 2.55 -22.16 7.57
CA LYS A 191 2.98 -23.20 8.50
C LYS A 191 2.63 -22.82 9.93
N VAL A 192 1.70 -23.57 10.52
CA VAL A 192 1.19 -23.37 11.88
C VAL A 192 1.59 -24.58 12.73
N GLY A 193 2.62 -24.42 13.58
CA GLY A 193 3.23 -25.54 14.28
C GLY A 193 3.81 -26.55 13.28
N ASP A 194 3.30 -27.78 13.31
CA ASP A 194 3.71 -28.88 12.41
C ASP A 194 2.80 -29.03 11.18
N LEU A 195 1.72 -28.25 11.10
CA LEU A 195 0.77 -28.29 10.00
C LEU A 195 1.14 -27.28 8.92
N ASN A 196 1.04 -27.70 7.66
CA ASN A 196 1.21 -26.83 6.50
C ASN A 196 -0.14 -26.70 5.78
N TYR A 197 -0.50 -25.46 5.48
CA TYR A 197 -1.68 -25.09 4.71
C TYR A 197 -1.25 -24.40 3.44
N GLN A 198 -1.93 -24.69 2.33
CA GLN A 198 -1.66 -24.09 1.03
C GLN A 198 -2.93 -23.39 0.57
N TYR A 199 -2.78 -22.15 0.13
CA TYR A 199 -3.84 -21.30 -0.40
C TYR A 199 -3.47 -20.88 -1.82
N GLU A 200 -4.50 -20.70 -2.64
CA GLU A 200 -4.36 -20.15 -3.99
C GLU A 200 -4.89 -18.73 -4.00
N VAL A 201 -4.18 -17.84 -4.68
CA VAL A 201 -4.67 -16.50 -4.97
C VAL A 201 -5.79 -16.63 -5.99
N ILE A 202 -7.02 -16.28 -5.60
CA ILE A 202 -8.21 -16.34 -6.47
C ILE A 202 -8.69 -14.96 -6.92
N GLU A 203 -8.32 -13.90 -6.20
CA GLU A 203 -8.76 -12.54 -6.48
C GLU A 203 -7.71 -11.53 -6.03
N MET A 204 -7.66 -10.38 -6.70
CA MET A 204 -6.84 -9.22 -6.30
C MET A 204 -7.56 -7.93 -6.66
N PHE A 205 -7.70 -7.03 -5.69
CA PHE A 205 -8.30 -5.71 -5.89
C PHE A 205 -7.70 -4.68 -4.93
N VAL A 206 -7.91 -3.39 -5.23
CA VAL A 206 -7.46 -2.26 -4.40
C VAL A 206 -8.69 -1.67 -3.72
N VAL A 207 -8.59 -1.41 -2.42
CA VAL A 207 -9.65 -0.77 -1.63
C VAL A 207 -9.18 0.53 -1.00
N ASP A 208 -10.14 1.39 -0.69
CA ASP A 208 -9.89 2.59 0.12
C ASP A 208 -9.56 2.20 1.58
N PRO A 209 -8.71 2.97 2.29
CA PRO A 209 -8.33 2.64 3.67
C PRO A 209 -9.49 2.57 4.68
N GLU A 210 -10.64 3.18 4.34
CA GLU A 210 -11.85 3.19 5.18
C GLU A 210 -12.76 1.97 4.94
N GLU A 211 -12.48 1.17 3.90
CA GLU A 211 -13.28 0.02 3.49
C GLU A 211 -12.98 -1.20 4.40
N ILE A 212 -13.67 -1.28 5.54
CA ILE A 212 -13.52 -2.36 6.54
C ILE A 212 -14.20 -3.69 6.17
N SER A 213 -14.83 -3.78 4.99
CA SER A 213 -15.57 -4.96 4.52
C SER A 213 -14.66 -6.10 4.06
N VAL A 214 -13.39 -5.79 3.78
CA VAL A 214 -12.34 -6.76 3.42
C VAL A 214 -11.75 -7.51 4.61
N LEU A 215 -12.13 -7.12 5.84
CA LEU A 215 -11.70 -7.72 7.10
C LEU A 215 -12.62 -8.89 7.49
#